data_AF-A0A7C5PH48-F1
#
_entry.id   AF-A0A7C5PH48-F1
#
_cell.length_a   1.000
_cell.length_b   1.000
_cell.length_c   1.000
_cell.angle_alpha   90.00
_cell.angle_beta   90.00
_cell.angle_gamma   90.00
#
_symmetry.space_group_name_H-M   'P 1'
#
loop_
_entity.id
_entity.type
_entity.pdbx_description
1 polymer ?
#
loop_
_entity_poly.entity_id
_entity_poly.type
_entity_poly.pdbx_seq_one_letter_code
_entity_poly.pdbx_strand_id
1 'polypeptide(L)'
;VRALAEEWLGERPPRGKVTFKVETRRADKSYPSTSAEISARLGASLLAAFPALEARMKDPELRVEVDIRCEAIFVSTGRIQGPGGLPVGTQAGGVLLLSGGIDSPVAGWLAMKRGMPLQAAHFDSYPYTSRESLQKVEDLAAVLGSWGGGLRLHVFPFTAVQEAVKESCSHRYHTVLFRRMMHRVARRLALETGGLAIVTGESLGQVASQTLENLAVIDQAVDIPVLRPLVTFDKQETVNLARRIGTFDISARPFPDCCTVFTPSRPVIRGKIETALEEEEKLPWKELLEECFRGREEKDFPPA
;
A
#
# COMPACT_ATOMS: atom_id res chain seq x y z
N VAL A 1 8.62 -10.41 35.38
CA VAL A 1 9.98 -10.73 34.84
C VAL A 1 10.19 -12.23 34.70
N ARG A 2 10.20 -13.03 35.78
CA ARG A 2 10.40 -14.49 35.67
C ARG A 2 9.35 -15.18 34.79
N ALA A 3 8.06 -14.90 35.01
CA ALA A 3 6.97 -15.43 34.19
C ALA A 3 7.15 -15.12 32.69
N LEU A 4 7.51 -13.89 32.33
CA LEU A 4 7.75 -13.50 30.94
C LEU A 4 8.97 -14.22 30.32
N ALA A 5 10.02 -14.48 31.11
CA ALA A 5 11.17 -15.24 30.65
C ALA A 5 10.82 -16.73 30.48
N GLU A 6 10.02 -17.28 31.37
CA GLU A 6 9.50 -18.65 31.30
C GLU A 6 8.62 -18.85 30.06
N GLU A 7 7.68 -17.94 29.82
CA GLU A 7 6.84 -17.91 28.62
C GLU A 7 7.68 -17.85 27.34
N TRP A 8 8.63 -16.91 27.27
CA TRP A 8 9.52 -16.79 26.11
C TRP A 8 10.36 -18.05 25.85
N LEU A 9 10.87 -18.68 26.91
CA LEU A 9 11.64 -19.94 26.82
C LEU A 9 10.76 -21.14 26.47
N GLY A 10 9.49 -21.12 26.89
CA GLY A 10 8.51 -22.15 26.57
C GLY A 10 8.10 -22.12 25.10
N GLU A 11 7.88 -20.93 24.53
CA GLU A 11 7.62 -20.76 23.10
C GLU A 11 8.83 -21.09 22.22
N ARG A 12 10.05 -20.93 22.77
CA ARG A 12 11.31 -21.10 22.06
C ARG A 12 12.23 -22.04 22.84
N PRO A 13 11.91 -23.36 22.85
CA PRO A 13 12.67 -24.32 23.62
C PRO A 13 14.14 -24.29 23.20
N PRO A 14 15.06 -23.97 24.12
CA PRO A 14 16.43 -23.70 23.76
C PRO A 14 17.16 -25.00 23.41
N ARG A 15 17.90 -24.99 22.30
CA ARG A 15 18.79 -26.11 21.92
C ARG A 15 20.16 -26.06 22.63
N GLY A 16 20.38 -25.04 23.46
CA GLY A 16 21.64 -24.75 24.14
C GLY A 16 21.48 -23.55 25.10
N LYS A 17 22.56 -22.83 25.40
CA LYS A 17 22.49 -21.58 26.15
C LYS A 17 21.80 -20.49 25.32
N VAL A 18 20.90 -19.73 25.94
CA VAL A 18 20.24 -18.56 25.34
C VAL A 18 20.85 -17.31 25.92
N THR A 19 21.32 -16.45 25.04
CA THR A 19 21.92 -15.18 25.43
C THR A 19 20.86 -14.14 25.80
N PHE A 20 21.02 -13.45 26.92
CA PHE A 20 20.05 -12.45 27.36
C PHE A 20 20.66 -11.18 27.94
N LYS A 21 19.87 -10.10 27.93
CA LYS A 21 20.18 -8.81 28.56
C LYS A 21 18.94 -8.24 29.22
N VAL A 22 19.11 -7.66 30.42
CA VAL A 22 18.09 -6.82 31.05
C VAL A 22 18.42 -5.35 30.82
N GLU A 23 17.52 -4.61 30.18
CA GLU A 23 17.66 -3.19 29.91
C GLU A 23 16.58 -2.40 30.64
N THR A 24 16.98 -1.61 31.64
CA THR A 24 16.07 -0.80 32.45
C THR A 24 16.08 0.66 31.99
N ARG A 25 14.92 1.17 31.57
CA ARG A 25 14.66 2.59 31.30
C ARG A 25 13.87 3.17 32.45
N ARG A 26 14.23 4.38 32.83
CA ARG A 26 13.66 5.07 33.99
C ARG A 26 13.24 6.46 33.59
N ALA A 27 11.95 6.61 33.30
CA ALA A 27 11.30 7.91 33.12
C ALA A 27 11.10 8.58 34.49
N ASP A 28 10.67 7.82 35.50
CA ASP A 28 10.52 8.30 36.87
C ASP A 28 11.86 8.32 37.62
N LYS A 29 12.43 9.52 37.79
CA LYS A 29 13.70 9.71 38.49
C LYS A 29 13.61 9.64 40.02
N SER A 30 12.41 9.55 40.58
CA SER A 30 12.22 9.39 42.04
C SER A 30 12.42 7.94 42.51
N TYR A 31 12.40 6.97 41.58
CA TYR A 31 12.57 5.56 41.94
C TYR A 31 13.93 5.31 42.63
N PRO A 32 13.98 4.63 43.80
CA PRO A 32 15.16 4.58 44.66
C PRO A 32 16.42 3.94 44.07
N SER A 33 16.27 3.01 43.12
CA SER A 33 17.40 2.30 42.51
C SER A 33 17.77 2.85 41.14
N THR A 34 19.06 2.77 40.80
CA THR A 34 19.54 3.14 39.47
C THR A 34 19.15 2.09 38.42
N SER A 35 19.07 2.49 37.14
CA SER A 35 18.80 1.55 36.04
C SER A 35 19.80 0.40 36.00
N ALA A 36 21.07 0.66 36.33
CA ALA A 36 22.13 -0.35 36.36
C ALA A 36 21.92 -1.36 37.51
N GLU A 37 21.59 -0.89 38.71
CA GLU A 37 21.28 -1.76 39.86
C GLU A 37 20.09 -2.67 39.58
N ILE A 38 19.03 -2.12 38.98
CA ILE A 38 17.81 -2.86 38.66
C ILE A 38 18.11 -3.94 37.62
N SER A 39 18.81 -3.57 36.53
CA SER A 39 19.24 -4.53 35.51
C SER A 39 20.12 -5.63 36.09
N ALA A 40 21.08 -5.30 36.96
CA ALA A 40 21.96 -6.28 37.60
C ALA A 40 21.18 -7.23 38.52
N ARG A 41 20.31 -6.71 39.38
CA ARG A 41 19.49 -7.50 40.31
C ARG A 41 18.54 -8.45 39.58
N LEU A 42 17.88 -7.95 38.54
CA LEU A 42 16.97 -8.77 37.72
C LEU A 42 17.75 -9.79 36.89
N GLY A 43 18.91 -9.43 36.35
CA GLY A 43 19.79 -10.35 35.63
C GLY A 43 20.26 -11.51 36.51
N ALA A 44 20.70 -11.22 37.73
CA ALA A 44 21.09 -12.24 38.71
C ALA A 44 19.91 -13.17 39.06
N SER A 45 18.72 -12.60 39.27
CA SER A 45 17.50 -13.37 39.56
C SER A 45 17.09 -14.29 38.40
N LEU A 46 17.29 -13.86 37.15
CA LEU A 46 17.02 -14.67 35.96
C LEU A 46 18.05 -15.78 35.76
N LEU A 47 19.35 -15.49 35.96
CA LEU A 47 20.41 -16.50 35.91
C LEU A 47 20.20 -17.61 36.96
N ALA A 48 19.76 -17.25 38.16
CA ALA A 48 19.49 -18.21 39.22
C ALA A 48 18.24 -19.07 38.93
N ALA A 49 17.22 -18.49 38.28
CA ALA A 49 15.97 -19.19 37.99
C ALA A 49 16.04 -20.06 36.72
N PHE A 50 16.84 -19.66 35.73
CA PHE A 50 16.89 -20.31 34.42
C PHE A 50 18.34 -20.67 34.04
N PRO A 51 18.77 -21.91 34.31
CA PRO A 51 20.12 -22.39 33.97
C PRO A 51 20.43 -22.34 32.47
N ALA A 52 19.41 -22.27 31.62
CA ALA A 52 19.57 -22.13 30.16
C ALA A 52 20.02 -20.73 29.74
N LEU A 53 19.92 -19.71 30.59
CA LEU A 53 20.27 -18.33 30.24
C LEU A 53 21.78 -18.04 30.43
N GLU A 54 22.31 -17.18 29.57
CA GLU A 54 23.68 -16.66 29.62
C GLU A 54 23.69 -15.15 29.38
N ALA A 55 24.34 -14.37 30.24
CA ALA A 55 24.35 -12.92 30.11
C ALA A 55 25.21 -12.45 28.92
N ARG A 56 24.62 -11.66 28.01
CA ARG A 56 25.33 -11.06 26.88
C ARG A 56 24.84 -9.63 26.62
N MET A 57 25.75 -8.66 26.61
CA MET A 57 25.38 -7.24 26.49
C MET A 57 25.17 -6.75 25.05
N LYS A 58 25.81 -7.41 24.07
CA LYS A 58 25.71 -7.11 22.64
C LYS A 58 24.89 -8.19 21.95
N ASP A 59 23.94 -7.79 21.10
CA ASP A 59 23.09 -8.67 20.30
C ASP A 59 22.54 -9.90 21.06
N PRO A 60 21.85 -9.70 22.20
CA PRO A 60 21.23 -10.80 22.95
C PRO A 60 20.01 -11.37 22.19
N GLU A 61 19.80 -12.67 22.29
CA GLU A 61 18.59 -13.33 21.77
C GLU A 61 17.33 -12.91 22.54
N LEU A 62 17.43 -12.85 23.87
CA LEU A 62 16.37 -12.37 24.75
C LEU A 62 16.74 -11.00 25.34
N ARG A 63 15.98 -9.97 24.95
CA ARG A 63 16.05 -8.66 25.60
C ARG A 63 14.84 -8.48 26.53
N VAL A 64 15.11 -8.46 27.83
CA VAL A 64 14.11 -8.09 28.84
C VAL A 64 14.17 -6.59 29.04
N GLU A 65 13.15 -5.87 28.62
CA GLU A 65 13.06 -4.43 28.80
C GLU A 65 12.18 -4.13 30.02
N VAL A 66 12.65 -3.23 30.88
CA VAL A 66 11.94 -2.75 32.06
C VAL A 66 11.78 -1.25 31.93
N ASP A 67 10.56 -0.75 31.78
CA ASP A 67 10.27 0.69 31.70
C ASP A 67 9.57 1.14 32.99
N ILE A 68 10.29 1.93 33.79
CA ILE A 68 9.81 2.46 35.07
C ILE A 68 9.27 3.87 34.84
N ARG A 69 7.95 4.00 35.01
CA ARG A 69 7.20 5.26 34.91
C ARG A 69 6.56 5.60 36.26
N CYS A 70 6.02 6.80 36.36
CA CYS A 70 5.36 7.26 37.58
C CYS A 70 4.11 6.42 37.90
N GLU A 71 3.42 5.92 36.88
CA GLU A 71 2.15 5.21 37.04
C GLU A 71 2.34 3.71 37.26
N ALA A 72 3.36 3.11 36.62
CA ALA A 72 3.60 1.66 36.66
C ALA A 72 5.00 1.28 36.17
N ILE A 73 5.36 0.01 36.42
CA ILE A 73 6.54 -0.62 35.83
C ILE A 73 6.08 -1.59 34.74
N PHE A 74 6.50 -1.32 33.51
CA PHE A 74 6.22 -2.17 32.36
C PHE A 74 7.40 -3.11 32.12
N VAL A 75 7.12 -4.38 31.81
CA VAL A 75 8.15 -5.37 31.49
C VAL A 75 7.76 -6.07 30.20
N SER A 76 8.70 -6.16 29.26
CA SER A 76 8.50 -6.83 27.96
C SER A 76 9.72 -7.66 27.54
N THR A 77 9.49 -8.59 26.62
CA THR A 77 10.50 -9.49 26.04
C THR A 77 10.63 -9.21 24.54
N GLY A 78 11.47 -8.24 24.19
CA GLY A 78 11.70 -7.82 22.81
C GLY A 78 10.72 -6.76 22.30
N ARG A 79 10.85 -6.45 21.00
CA ARG A 79 10.06 -5.44 20.30
C ARG A 79 9.62 -6.00 18.96
N ILE A 80 8.33 -5.88 18.65
CA ILE A 80 7.81 -6.16 17.32
C ILE A 80 7.88 -4.87 16.53
N GLN A 81 8.73 -4.84 15.51
CA GLN A 81 8.87 -3.67 14.66
C GLN A 81 7.63 -3.55 13.77
N GLY A 82 6.82 -2.52 14.02
CA GLY A 82 5.73 -2.15 13.13
C GLY A 82 6.22 -1.54 11.81
N PRO A 83 5.31 -1.22 10.89
CA PRO A 83 5.65 -0.67 9.57
C PRO A 83 6.31 0.72 9.64
N GLY A 84 6.23 1.41 10.79
CA GLY A 84 6.63 2.80 10.94
C GLY A 84 5.70 3.72 10.14
N GLY A 85 6.18 4.92 9.77
CA GLY A 85 5.40 5.87 9.00
C GLY A 85 4.61 6.85 9.86
N LEU A 86 3.49 7.35 9.32
CA LEU A 86 2.60 8.30 9.98
C LEU A 86 1.20 7.69 10.14
N PRO A 87 0.42 8.05 11.17
CA PRO A 87 -0.96 7.61 11.30
C PRO A 87 -1.80 8.05 10.09
N VAL A 88 -2.59 7.13 9.54
CA VAL A 88 -3.50 7.43 8.41
C VAL A 88 -4.53 8.47 8.85
N GLY A 89 -4.78 9.45 7.99
CA GLY A 89 -5.67 10.60 8.28
C GLY A 89 -4.95 11.85 8.79
N THR A 90 -3.63 11.78 9.01
CA THR A 90 -2.82 12.96 9.40
C THR A 90 -2.46 13.86 8.21
N GLN A 91 -2.58 13.36 6.98
CA GLN A 91 -2.38 14.13 5.75
C GLN A 91 -3.70 14.29 4.98
N ALA A 92 -3.71 15.20 4.00
CA ALA A 92 -4.81 15.29 3.05
C ALA A 92 -4.98 13.98 2.25
N GLY A 93 -6.22 13.67 1.88
CA GLY A 93 -6.54 12.42 1.18
C GLY A 93 -6.29 12.46 -0.33
N GLY A 94 -6.57 11.33 -0.99
CA GLY A 94 -6.57 11.25 -2.44
C GLY A 94 -7.15 9.95 -2.97
N VAL A 95 -7.07 9.77 -4.28
CA VAL A 95 -7.69 8.64 -4.99
C VAL A 95 -6.61 7.69 -5.49
N LEU A 96 -6.62 6.44 -5.03
CA LEU A 96 -5.80 5.36 -5.54
C LEU A 96 -6.43 4.77 -6.80
N LEU A 97 -5.70 4.75 -7.91
CA LEU A 97 -6.07 3.92 -9.06
C LEU A 97 -5.72 2.45 -8.75
N LEU A 98 -6.69 1.71 -8.22
CA LEU A 98 -6.52 0.33 -7.80
C LEU A 98 -6.84 -0.61 -8.97
N SER A 99 -5.88 -1.47 -9.28
CA SER A 99 -5.98 -2.47 -10.34
C SER A 99 -5.73 -3.86 -9.77
N GLY A 100 -5.99 -4.89 -10.56
CA GLY A 100 -5.76 -6.28 -10.14
C GLY A 100 -4.28 -6.72 -10.18
N GLY A 101 -3.36 -5.79 -10.45
CA GLY A 101 -1.92 -6.04 -10.55
C GLY A 101 -1.18 -5.88 -9.22
N ILE A 102 0.12 -6.16 -9.23
CA ILE A 102 0.98 -6.12 -8.03
C ILE A 102 1.25 -4.68 -7.58
N ASP A 103 1.36 -3.75 -8.52
CA ASP A 103 1.99 -2.45 -8.26
C ASP A 103 1.04 -1.46 -7.56
N SER A 104 -0.22 -1.37 -8.01
CA SER A 104 -1.20 -0.43 -7.46
C SER A 104 -1.51 -0.63 -5.96
N PRO A 105 -1.69 -1.85 -5.41
CA PRO A 105 -1.89 -2.00 -3.98
C PRO A 105 -0.64 -1.63 -3.16
N VAL A 106 0.55 -1.89 -3.69
CA VAL A 106 1.80 -1.47 -3.03
C VAL A 106 1.92 0.05 -3.00
N ALA A 107 1.60 0.73 -4.09
CA ALA A 107 1.55 2.20 -4.12
C ALA A 107 0.53 2.76 -3.12
N GLY A 108 -0.67 2.17 -3.03
CA GLY A 108 -1.67 2.53 -2.03
C GLY A 108 -1.15 2.39 -0.60
N TRP A 109 -0.51 1.27 -0.28
CA TRP A 109 0.09 1.06 1.03
C TRP A 109 1.20 2.06 1.36
N LEU A 110 2.07 2.39 0.39
CA LEU A 110 3.13 3.40 0.58
C LEU A 110 2.57 4.80 0.84
N ALA A 111 1.48 5.18 0.16
CA ALA A 111 0.78 6.44 0.40
C ALA A 111 0.15 6.45 1.81
N MET A 112 -0.58 5.40 2.20
CA MET A 112 -1.14 5.27 3.55
C MET A 112 -0.06 5.31 4.64
N LYS A 113 1.10 4.68 4.41
CA LYS A 113 2.25 4.74 5.33
C LYS A 113 2.74 6.18 5.58
N ARG A 114 2.46 7.12 4.67
CA ARG A 114 2.75 8.55 4.85
C ARG A 114 1.58 9.34 5.43
N GLY A 115 0.56 8.66 5.97
CA GLY A 115 -0.56 9.27 6.67
C GLY A 115 -1.71 9.72 5.75
N MET A 116 -1.64 9.41 4.46
CA MET A 116 -2.63 9.80 3.46
C MET A 116 -3.84 8.84 3.47
N PRO A 117 -5.06 9.31 3.80
CA PRO A 117 -6.26 8.50 3.64
C PRO A 117 -6.60 8.37 2.15
N LEU A 118 -7.10 7.20 1.74
CA LEU A 118 -7.36 6.90 0.33
C LEU A 118 -8.82 6.52 0.07
N GLN A 119 -9.28 6.90 -1.12
CA GLN A 119 -10.42 6.30 -1.80
C GLN A 119 -9.86 5.47 -2.96
N ALA A 120 -10.33 4.25 -3.19
CA ALA A 120 -9.87 3.45 -4.32
C ALA A 120 -10.83 3.60 -5.50
N ALA A 121 -10.30 3.85 -6.69
CA ALA A 121 -11.02 3.82 -7.96
C ALA A 121 -10.54 2.62 -8.79
N HIS A 122 -11.47 1.75 -9.14
CA HIS A 122 -11.26 0.63 -10.04
C HIS A 122 -12.09 0.82 -11.31
N PHE A 123 -11.55 0.41 -12.45
CA PHE A 123 -12.22 0.49 -13.74
C PHE A 123 -12.50 -0.93 -14.22
N ASP A 124 -13.77 -1.28 -14.32
CA ASP A 124 -14.21 -2.59 -14.76
C ASP A 124 -14.73 -2.53 -16.20
N SER A 125 -14.41 -3.56 -16.99
CA SER A 125 -14.76 -3.65 -18.39
C SER A 125 -15.65 -4.85 -18.68
N TYR A 126 -16.51 -5.26 -17.74
CA TYR A 126 -17.46 -6.34 -17.98
C TYR A 126 -18.33 -6.03 -19.22
N PRO A 127 -18.56 -6.99 -20.14
CA PRO A 127 -18.23 -8.43 -20.07
C PRO A 127 -16.86 -8.83 -20.64
N TYR A 128 -15.97 -7.89 -20.99
CA TYR A 128 -14.61 -8.20 -21.46
C TYR A 128 -13.67 -8.64 -20.32
N THR A 129 -13.95 -8.22 -19.09
CA THR A 129 -13.35 -8.74 -17.85
C THR A 129 -14.27 -9.75 -17.17
N SER A 130 -13.72 -10.57 -16.29
CA SER A 130 -14.47 -11.58 -15.55
C SER A 130 -14.88 -11.07 -14.15
N ARG A 131 -15.91 -11.67 -13.55
CA ARG A 131 -16.32 -11.31 -12.17
C ARG A 131 -15.21 -11.60 -11.15
N GLU A 132 -14.38 -12.61 -11.40
CA GLU A 132 -13.21 -12.94 -10.59
C GLU A 132 -12.12 -11.85 -10.67
N SER A 133 -12.09 -11.09 -11.77
CA SER A 133 -11.19 -9.92 -11.92
C SER A 133 -11.59 -8.82 -10.95
N LEU A 134 -12.89 -8.55 -10.80
CA LEU A 134 -13.41 -7.63 -9.80
C LEU A 134 -13.21 -8.16 -8.38
N GLN A 135 -13.53 -9.43 -8.11
CA GLN A 135 -13.30 -10.04 -6.79
C GLN A 135 -11.84 -9.95 -6.35
N LYS A 136 -10.90 -10.12 -7.28
CA LYS A 136 -9.47 -9.93 -7.00
C LYS A 136 -9.17 -8.51 -6.49
N VAL A 137 -9.77 -7.49 -7.08
CA VAL A 137 -9.58 -6.08 -6.67
C VAL A 137 -10.25 -5.81 -5.33
N GLU A 138 -11.43 -6.38 -5.09
CA GLU A 138 -12.10 -6.30 -3.80
C GLU A 138 -11.27 -6.94 -2.67
N ASP A 139 -10.67 -8.11 -2.92
CA ASP A 139 -9.78 -8.75 -1.95
C ASP A 139 -8.54 -7.89 -1.66
N LEU A 140 -7.97 -7.24 -2.69
CA LEU A 140 -6.87 -6.28 -2.50
C LEU A 140 -7.31 -5.06 -1.68
N ALA A 141 -8.51 -4.54 -1.95
CA ALA A 141 -9.09 -3.43 -1.20
C ALA A 141 -9.31 -3.80 0.27
N ALA A 142 -9.76 -5.02 0.56
CA ALA A 142 -9.92 -5.55 1.92
C ALA A 142 -8.58 -5.59 2.68
N VAL A 143 -7.52 -6.12 2.03
CA VAL A 143 -6.17 -6.13 2.62
C VAL A 143 -5.70 -4.72 2.92
N LEU A 144 -5.83 -3.78 1.97
CA LEU A 144 -5.46 -2.39 2.20
C LEU A 144 -6.30 -1.74 3.31
N GLY A 145 -7.60 -2.02 3.38
CA GLY A 145 -8.49 -1.55 4.44
C GLY A 145 -8.02 -1.94 5.83
N SER A 146 -7.53 -3.18 6.00
CA SER A 146 -6.94 -3.64 7.27
C SER A 146 -5.67 -2.88 7.69
N TRP A 147 -4.92 -2.32 6.74
CA TRP A 147 -3.76 -1.47 7.02
C TRP A 147 -4.15 0.00 7.27
N GLY A 148 -5.14 0.48 6.52
CA GLY A 148 -5.48 1.90 6.39
C GLY A 148 -6.48 2.45 7.40
N GLY A 149 -7.11 1.58 8.21
CA GLY A 149 -8.25 1.98 9.03
C GLY A 149 -9.58 1.97 8.26
N GLY A 150 -9.66 1.19 7.18
CA GLY A 150 -10.77 1.12 6.24
C GLY A 150 -10.40 1.67 4.85
N LEU A 151 -11.10 1.20 3.82
CA LEU A 151 -10.95 1.66 2.44
C LEU A 151 -12.29 1.57 1.71
N ARG A 152 -12.69 2.66 1.04
CA ARG A 152 -13.85 2.65 0.14
C ARG A 152 -13.38 2.42 -1.29
N LEU A 153 -13.97 1.43 -1.95
CA LEU A 153 -13.75 1.11 -3.36
C LEU A 153 -14.91 1.65 -4.20
N HIS A 154 -14.57 2.38 -5.25
CA HIS A 154 -15.46 2.87 -6.29
C HIS A 154 -15.17 2.09 -7.57
N VAL A 155 -16.15 1.35 -8.06
CA VAL A 155 -16.06 0.57 -9.29
C VAL A 155 -16.76 1.34 -10.40
N PHE A 156 -16.00 1.74 -11.41
CA PHE A 156 -16.52 2.49 -12.56
C PHE A 156 -16.61 1.59 -13.78
N PRO A 157 -17.78 1.48 -14.44
CA PRO A 157 -17.88 0.81 -15.72
C PRO A 157 -17.10 1.60 -16.78
N PHE A 158 -16.25 0.90 -17.52
CA PHE A 158 -15.28 1.49 -18.44
C PHE A 158 -15.40 0.96 -19.88
N THR A 159 -16.31 0.01 -20.11
CA THR A 159 -16.54 -0.62 -21.42
C THR A 159 -16.87 0.39 -22.52
N ALA A 160 -17.81 1.31 -22.28
CA ALA A 160 -18.22 2.31 -23.28
C ALA A 160 -17.06 3.24 -23.70
N VAL A 161 -16.20 3.62 -22.75
CA VAL A 161 -14.98 4.40 -23.04
C VAL A 161 -14.05 3.59 -23.94
N GLN A 162 -13.86 2.31 -23.62
CA GLN A 162 -12.97 1.44 -24.38
C GLN A 162 -13.44 1.22 -25.81
N GLU A 163 -14.74 0.99 -26.01
CA GLU A 163 -15.36 0.84 -27.32
C GLU A 163 -15.24 2.12 -28.15
N ALA A 164 -15.59 3.28 -27.58
CA ALA A 164 -15.51 4.56 -28.28
C ALA A 164 -14.08 4.89 -28.76
N VAL A 165 -13.09 4.68 -27.90
CA VAL A 165 -11.66 4.85 -28.24
C VAL A 165 -11.24 3.84 -29.31
N LYS A 166 -11.71 2.58 -29.22
CA LYS A 166 -11.38 1.54 -30.20
C LYS A 166 -11.89 1.87 -31.60
N GLU A 167 -13.10 2.41 -31.67
CA GLU A 167 -13.77 2.72 -32.93
C GLU A 167 -13.24 4.00 -33.58
N SER A 168 -12.97 5.03 -32.77
CA SER A 168 -12.74 6.39 -33.28
C SER A 168 -11.27 6.82 -33.27
N CYS A 169 -10.42 6.18 -32.47
CA CYS A 169 -9.06 6.64 -32.23
C CYS A 169 -7.99 5.70 -32.81
N SER A 170 -6.82 6.29 -33.07
CA SER A 170 -5.63 5.56 -33.49
C SER A 170 -5.27 4.45 -32.50
N HIS A 171 -5.17 3.22 -33.01
CA HIS A 171 -4.90 2.04 -32.21
C HIS A 171 -3.66 2.18 -31.32
N ARG A 172 -2.63 2.89 -31.80
CA ARG A 172 -1.38 3.09 -31.04
C ARG A 172 -1.56 3.92 -29.77
N TYR A 173 -2.58 4.77 -29.70
CA TYR A 173 -2.84 5.69 -28.59
C TYR A 173 -3.86 5.16 -27.57
N HIS A 174 -4.51 4.02 -27.82
CA HIS A 174 -5.57 3.47 -26.97
C HIS A 174 -5.22 3.47 -25.48
N THR A 175 -4.07 2.89 -25.10
CA THR A 175 -3.66 2.84 -23.68
C THR A 175 -3.44 4.21 -23.05
N VAL A 176 -2.92 5.19 -23.80
CA VAL A 176 -2.71 6.56 -23.30
C VAL A 176 -4.06 7.25 -23.09
N LEU A 177 -4.98 7.08 -24.03
CA LEU A 177 -6.34 7.65 -23.95
C LEU A 177 -7.15 7.03 -22.82
N PHE A 178 -7.08 5.71 -22.62
CA PHE A 178 -7.67 5.03 -21.47
C PHE A 178 -7.16 5.62 -20.16
N ARG A 179 -5.84 5.75 -20.00
CA ARG A 179 -5.24 6.30 -18.78
C ARG A 179 -5.64 7.75 -18.56
N ARG A 180 -5.67 8.59 -19.60
CA ARG A 180 -6.14 9.98 -19.50
C ARG A 180 -7.59 10.04 -19.01
N MET A 181 -8.48 9.18 -19.52
CA MET A 181 -9.86 9.09 -19.06
C MET A 181 -9.95 8.58 -17.61
N MET A 182 -9.17 7.57 -17.23
CA MET A 182 -9.10 7.08 -15.84
C MET A 182 -8.65 8.18 -14.87
N HIS A 183 -7.69 9.01 -15.27
CA HIS A 183 -7.23 10.14 -14.46
C HIS A 183 -8.34 11.20 -14.31
N ARG A 184 -9.11 11.50 -15.36
CA ARG A 184 -10.26 12.42 -15.27
C ARG A 184 -11.34 11.89 -14.32
N VAL A 185 -11.64 10.60 -14.37
CA VAL A 185 -12.58 9.97 -13.44
C VAL A 185 -12.07 10.08 -12.00
N ALA A 186 -10.81 9.70 -11.76
CA ALA A 186 -10.19 9.81 -10.43
C ALA A 186 -10.10 11.24 -9.93
N ARG A 187 -9.88 12.21 -10.82
CA ARG A 187 -9.87 13.63 -10.50
C ARG A 187 -11.22 14.13 -10.00
N ARG A 188 -12.31 13.74 -10.68
CA ARG A 188 -13.67 14.07 -10.21
C ARG A 188 -13.99 13.40 -8.89
N LEU A 189 -13.60 12.13 -8.72
CA LEU A 189 -13.77 11.44 -7.43
C LEU A 189 -12.97 12.14 -6.32
N ALA A 190 -11.76 12.63 -6.61
CA ALA A 190 -10.97 13.39 -5.66
C ALA A 190 -11.69 14.69 -5.25
N LEU A 191 -12.33 15.41 -6.18
CA LEU A 191 -13.18 16.56 -5.84
C LEU A 191 -14.34 16.17 -4.91
N GLU A 192 -15.10 15.14 -5.28
CA GLU A 192 -16.28 14.69 -4.53
C GLU A 192 -15.93 14.25 -3.10
N THR A 193 -14.71 13.73 -2.90
CA THR A 193 -14.25 13.17 -1.61
C THR A 193 -13.30 14.10 -0.85
N GLY A 194 -13.03 15.31 -1.36
CA GLY A 194 -12.08 16.26 -0.76
C GLY A 194 -10.61 15.84 -0.85
N GLY A 195 -10.27 14.90 -1.73
CA GLY A 195 -8.91 14.48 -2.02
C GLY A 195 -8.13 15.50 -2.86
N LEU A 196 -6.81 15.54 -2.66
CA LEU A 196 -5.91 16.50 -3.32
C LEU A 196 -4.94 15.87 -4.32
N ALA A 197 -4.94 14.55 -4.46
CA ALA A 197 -4.01 13.86 -5.36
C ALA A 197 -4.58 12.53 -5.88
N ILE A 198 -4.01 12.05 -6.98
CA ILE A 198 -4.20 10.69 -7.50
C ILE A 198 -2.96 9.88 -7.12
N VAL A 199 -3.11 8.63 -6.72
CA VAL A 199 -2.02 7.69 -6.44
C VAL A 199 -2.05 6.57 -7.47
N THR A 200 -0.91 6.27 -8.10
CA THR A 200 -0.80 5.19 -9.10
C THR A 200 0.36 4.25 -8.78
N GLY A 201 0.24 3.01 -9.24
CA GLY A 201 1.32 2.01 -9.20
C GLY A 201 2.28 2.09 -10.39
N GLU A 202 2.41 3.24 -11.05
CA GLU A 202 3.29 3.37 -12.23
C GLU A 202 4.77 3.35 -11.83
N SER A 203 5.58 2.58 -12.56
CA SER A 203 7.05 2.54 -12.43
C SER A 203 7.71 2.93 -13.76
N LEU A 204 8.77 3.73 -13.72
CA LEU A 204 9.36 4.30 -14.92
C LEU A 204 10.01 3.21 -15.79
N GLY A 205 9.59 3.12 -17.06
CA GLY A 205 10.18 2.22 -18.04
C GLY A 205 9.76 0.75 -17.93
N GLN A 206 8.78 0.42 -17.07
CA GLN A 206 8.30 -0.96 -16.89
C GLN A 206 7.44 -1.45 -18.08
N VAL A 207 6.60 -0.57 -18.63
CA VAL A 207 5.74 -0.86 -19.79
C VAL A 207 5.72 0.34 -20.74
N ALA A 208 5.28 0.13 -21.99
CA ALA A 208 5.25 1.18 -23.01
C ALA A 208 4.49 2.45 -22.58
N SER A 209 3.39 2.30 -21.83
CA SER A 209 2.60 3.43 -21.32
C SER A 209 3.24 4.19 -20.14
N GLN A 210 4.36 3.70 -19.61
CA GLN A 210 5.07 4.27 -18.45
C GLN A 210 6.47 4.79 -18.83
N THR A 211 6.65 5.22 -20.07
CA THR A 211 7.77 6.11 -20.44
C THR A 211 7.52 7.52 -19.93
N LEU A 212 8.58 8.29 -19.73
CA LEU A 212 8.45 9.66 -19.23
C LEU A 212 7.57 10.52 -20.15
N GLU A 213 7.68 10.35 -21.46
CA GLU A 213 6.86 11.03 -22.46
C GLU A 213 5.37 10.69 -22.29
N ASN A 214 5.04 9.41 -22.11
CA ASN A 214 3.64 9.00 -21.93
C ASN A 214 3.09 9.43 -20.56
N LEU A 215 3.88 9.34 -19.49
CA LEU A 215 3.48 9.83 -18.17
C LEU A 215 3.15 11.33 -18.22
N ALA A 216 3.99 12.13 -18.90
CA ALA A 216 3.75 13.56 -19.07
C ALA A 216 2.49 13.85 -19.91
N VAL A 217 2.20 13.03 -20.93
CA VAL A 217 0.95 13.16 -21.70
C VAL A 217 -0.27 12.75 -20.85
N ILE A 218 -0.17 11.73 -20.03
CA ILE A 218 -1.27 11.27 -19.17
C ILE A 218 -1.57 12.29 -18.07
N ASP A 219 -0.55 12.84 -17.41
CA ASP A 219 -0.69 13.81 -16.32
C ASP A 219 -1.41 15.09 -16.75
N GLN A 220 -1.22 15.52 -17.99
CA GLN A 220 -1.91 16.69 -18.54
C GLN A 220 -3.43 16.51 -18.69
N ALA A 221 -3.99 15.33 -18.38
CA ALA A 221 -5.44 15.14 -18.29
C ALA A 221 -6.05 15.72 -17.00
N VAL A 222 -5.23 16.05 -16.01
CA VAL A 222 -5.66 16.52 -14.68
C VAL A 222 -4.82 17.69 -14.19
N ASP A 223 -5.39 18.44 -13.25
CA ASP A 223 -4.82 19.64 -12.63
C ASP A 223 -4.37 19.42 -11.17
N ILE A 224 -4.33 18.17 -10.72
CA ILE A 224 -3.90 17.78 -9.37
C ILE A 224 -2.66 16.88 -9.42
N PRO A 225 -1.85 16.85 -8.34
CA PRO A 225 -0.70 15.95 -8.25
C PRO A 225 -1.05 14.47 -8.50
N VAL A 226 -0.23 13.81 -9.31
CA VAL A 226 -0.24 12.35 -9.49
C VAL A 226 1.00 11.77 -8.80
N LEU A 227 0.76 11.11 -7.65
CA LEU A 227 1.79 10.50 -6.83
C LEU A 227 2.11 9.09 -7.34
N ARG A 228 3.39 8.83 -7.58
CA ARG A 228 3.91 7.56 -8.08
C ARG A 228 4.94 6.97 -7.12
N PRO A 229 4.51 6.37 -5.99
CA PRO A 229 5.44 5.85 -4.98
C PRO A 229 6.47 4.85 -5.52
N LEU A 230 6.15 4.19 -6.64
CA LEU A 230 6.97 3.15 -7.28
C LEU A 230 7.79 3.64 -8.48
N VAL A 231 7.81 4.94 -8.77
CA VAL A 231 8.44 5.47 -10.00
C VAL A 231 9.93 5.10 -10.15
N THR A 232 10.64 4.92 -9.03
CA THR A 232 12.05 4.52 -8.99
C THR A 232 12.29 3.09 -8.50
N PHE A 233 11.23 2.31 -8.28
CA PHE A 233 11.36 0.93 -7.79
C PHE A 233 11.67 0.01 -8.95
N ASP A 234 12.55 -0.96 -8.71
CA ASP A 234 12.60 -2.14 -9.54
C ASP A 234 11.44 -3.11 -9.23
N LYS A 235 11.23 -4.09 -10.11
CA LYS A 235 10.14 -5.06 -9.97
C LYS A 235 10.27 -5.92 -8.71
N GLN A 236 11.49 -6.27 -8.30
CA GLN A 236 11.73 -7.15 -7.17
C GLN A 236 11.46 -6.44 -5.84
N GLU A 237 11.80 -5.16 -5.74
CA GLU A 237 11.45 -4.30 -4.60
C GLU A 237 9.94 -4.25 -4.39
N THR A 238 9.18 -4.02 -5.46
CA THR A 238 7.70 -4.00 -5.42
C THR A 238 7.14 -5.36 -5.02
N VAL A 239 7.63 -6.46 -5.62
CA VAL A 239 7.21 -7.83 -5.27
C VAL A 239 7.51 -8.18 -3.82
N ASN A 240 8.70 -7.82 -3.32
CA ASN A 240 9.07 -8.06 -1.93
C ASN A 240 8.14 -7.32 -0.97
N LEU A 241 7.80 -6.08 -1.28
CA LEU A 241 6.87 -5.30 -0.47
C LEU A 241 5.45 -5.89 -0.54
N ALA A 242 4.97 -6.27 -1.73
CA ALA A 242 3.66 -6.92 -1.92
C ALA A 242 3.51 -8.18 -1.06
N ARG A 243 4.56 -9.01 -0.96
CA ARG A 243 4.56 -10.19 -0.07
C ARG A 243 4.49 -9.80 1.40
N ARG A 244 5.25 -8.78 1.81
CA ARG A 244 5.26 -8.31 3.21
C ARG A 244 3.92 -7.73 3.66
N ILE A 245 3.16 -7.13 2.74
CA ILE A 245 1.86 -6.52 3.05
C ILE A 245 0.66 -7.44 2.74
N GLY A 246 0.91 -8.66 2.25
CA GLY A 246 -0.13 -9.66 1.99
C GLY A 246 -0.92 -9.49 0.69
N THR A 247 -0.44 -8.71 -0.27
CA THR A 247 -1.16 -8.43 -1.53
C THR A 247 -0.67 -9.26 -2.72
N PHE A 248 0.51 -9.89 -2.61
CA PHE A 248 1.14 -10.61 -3.72
C PHE A 248 0.31 -11.79 -4.25
N ASP A 249 -0.13 -12.70 -3.38
CA ASP A 249 -0.83 -13.92 -3.80
C ASP A 249 -2.19 -13.62 -4.45
N ILE A 250 -2.86 -12.57 -3.99
CA ILE A 250 -4.11 -12.08 -4.59
C ILE A 250 -3.83 -11.51 -5.98
N SER A 251 -2.82 -10.64 -6.10
CA SER A 251 -2.42 -10.01 -7.37
C SER A 251 -1.95 -11.02 -8.42
N ALA A 252 -1.36 -12.14 -7.98
CA ALA A 252 -0.81 -13.18 -8.85
C ALA A 252 -1.88 -14.07 -9.50
N ARG A 253 -3.16 -13.99 -9.09
CA ARG A 253 -4.24 -14.78 -9.69
C ARG A 253 -4.41 -14.44 -11.18
N PRO A 254 -4.59 -15.43 -12.08
CA PRO A 254 -4.48 -15.28 -13.53
C PRO A 254 -5.75 -14.68 -14.18
N PHE A 255 -6.25 -13.58 -13.63
CA PHE A 255 -7.41 -12.86 -14.14
C PHE A 255 -6.95 -11.54 -14.80
N PRO A 256 -7.27 -11.33 -16.09
CA PRO A 256 -6.82 -10.16 -16.84
C PRO A 256 -7.38 -8.85 -16.26
N ASP A 257 -6.62 -7.77 -16.43
CA ASP A 257 -7.00 -6.41 -15.97
C ASP A 257 -7.69 -5.63 -17.09
N CYS A 258 -8.53 -4.66 -16.75
CA CYS A 258 -9.25 -3.78 -17.68
C CYS A 258 -8.31 -3.14 -18.73
N CYS A 259 -7.12 -2.69 -18.30
CA CYS A 259 -6.13 -2.08 -19.18
C CYS A 259 -5.56 -3.02 -20.26
N THR A 260 -5.66 -4.34 -20.07
CA THR A 260 -5.18 -5.33 -21.05
C THR A 260 -6.20 -5.57 -22.17
N VAL A 261 -7.47 -5.25 -21.91
CA VAL A 261 -8.54 -5.28 -22.90
C VAL A 261 -8.26 -4.21 -23.96
N PHE A 262 -8.19 -4.63 -25.22
CA PHE A 262 -7.84 -3.80 -26.38
C PHE A 262 -6.45 -3.14 -26.31
N THR A 263 -5.49 -3.73 -25.59
CA THR A 263 -4.09 -3.28 -25.68
C THR A 263 -3.59 -3.40 -27.11
N PRO A 264 -2.97 -2.33 -27.66
CA PRO A 264 -2.47 -2.38 -29.02
C PRO A 264 -1.24 -3.26 -29.18
N SER A 265 -1.10 -3.87 -30.36
CA SER A 265 0.08 -4.68 -30.71
C SER A 265 1.37 -3.85 -30.79
N ARG A 266 1.25 -2.55 -31.10
CA ARG A 266 2.35 -1.59 -31.20
C ARG A 266 2.00 -0.28 -30.48
N PRO A 267 2.00 -0.27 -29.12
CA PRO A 267 1.67 0.92 -28.35
C PRO A 267 2.62 2.08 -28.68
N VAL A 268 2.14 3.31 -28.52
CA VAL A 268 3.00 4.50 -28.55
C VAL A 268 3.92 4.49 -27.33
N ILE A 269 5.22 4.70 -27.56
CA ILE A 269 6.25 4.75 -26.51
C ILE A 269 6.67 6.21 -26.24
N ARG A 270 6.53 7.09 -27.25
CA ARG A 270 6.80 8.52 -27.14
C ARG A 270 5.56 9.30 -27.57
N GLY A 271 4.56 9.32 -26.69
CA GLY A 271 3.32 10.06 -26.93
C GLY A 271 3.58 11.55 -27.05
N LYS A 272 2.76 12.22 -27.86
CA LYS A 272 2.73 13.68 -27.97
C LYS A 272 1.38 14.16 -27.47
N ILE A 273 1.39 15.27 -26.73
CA ILE A 273 0.14 15.81 -26.17
C ILE A 273 -0.78 16.30 -27.28
N GLU A 274 -0.24 16.91 -28.32
CA GLU A 274 -1.01 17.43 -29.45
C GLU A 274 -1.81 16.31 -30.11
N THR A 275 -1.15 15.19 -30.41
CA THR A 275 -1.82 14.02 -30.97
C THR A 275 -2.84 13.41 -30.00
N ALA A 276 -2.55 13.36 -28.70
CA ALA A 276 -3.51 12.85 -27.72
C ALA A 276 -4.78 13.72 -27.68
N LEU A 277 -4.65 15.05 -27.79
CA LEU A 277 -5.79 15.98 -27.83
C LEU A 277 -6.58 15.84 -29.14
N GLU A 278 -5.91 15.75 -30.29
CA GLU A 278 -6.55 15.51 -31.60
C GLU A 278 -7.35 14.20 -31.63
N GLU A 279 -6.84 13.14 -30.98
CA GLU A 279 -7.57 11.88 -30.85
C GLU A 279 -8.77 12.02 -29.89
N GLU A 280 -8.65 12.80 -28.81
CA GLU A 280 -9.75 13.05 -27.86
C GLU A 280 -10.88 13.91 -28.43
N GLU A 281 -10.61 14.78 -29.40
CA GLU A 281 -11.63 15.55 -30.11
C GLU A 281 -12.64 14.65 -30.85
N LYS A 282 -12.25 13.42 -31.18
CA LYS A 282 -13.11 12.42 -31.83
C LYS A 282 -14.06 11.74 -30.85
N LEU A 283 -13.91 11.98 -29.55
CA LEU A 283 -14.63 11.28 -28.49
C LEU A 283 -15.57 12.23 -27.74
N PRO A 284 -16.80 11.78 -27.41
CA PRO A 284 -17.69 12.50 -26.49
C PRO A 284 -17.25 12.28 -25.03
N TRP A 285 -16.01 12.61 -24.68
CA TRP A 285 -15.39 12.22 -23.41
C TRP A 285 -16.12 12.75 -22.17
N LYS A 286 -16.82 13.90 -22.27
CA LYS A 286 -17.63 14.44 -21.17
C LYS A 286 -18.86 13.57 -20.89
N GLU A 287 -19.54 13.10 -21.93
CA GLU A 287 -20.71 12.24 -21.81
C GLU A 287 -20.31 10.87 -21.26
N LEU A 288 -19.20 10.32 -21.77
CA LEU A 288 -18.60 9.09 -21.25
C LEU A 288 -18.20 9.22 -19.78
N LEU A 289 -17.72 10.39 -19.35
CA LEU A 289 -17.38 10.66 -17.94
C LEU A 289 -18.63 10.61 -17.06
N GLU A 290 -19.72 11.26 -17.48
CA GLU A 290 -21.00 11.20 -16.76
C GLU A 290 -21.55 9.78 -16.72
N GLU A 291 -21.40 9.00 -17.80
CA GLU A 291 -21.84 7.62 -17.84
C GLU A 291 -21.08 6.75 -16.84
N CYS A 292 -19.75 6.87 -16.77
CA CYS A 292 -18.93 6.18 -15.76
C CYS A 292 -19.43 6.49 -14.34
N PHE A 293 -19.72 7.75 -14.03
CA PHE A 293 -20.20 8.14 -12.70
C PHE A 293 -21.63 7.67 -12.42
N ARG A 294 -22.51 7.64 -13.42
CA ARG A 294 -23.88 7.15 -13.27
C ARG A 294 -23.92 5.65 -12.97
N GLY A 295 -23.02 4.88 -13.58
CA GLY A 295 -22.90 3.44 -13.36
C GLY A 295 -21.94 3.06 -12.22
N ARG A 296 -21.47 4.02 -11.42
CA ARG A 296 -20.54 3.76 -10.32
C ARG A 296 -21.18 2.89 -9.24
N GLU A 297 -20.46 1.87 -8.80
CA GLU A 297 -20.78 1.08 -7.62
C GLU A 297 -19.79 1.37 -6.48
N GLU A 298 -20.26 1.37 -5.24
CA GLU A 298 -19.45 1.64 -4.06
C GLU A 298 -19.44 0.45 -3.10
N LYS A 299 -18.27 0.12 -2.56
CA LYS A 299 -18.10 -0.93 -1.56
C LYS A 299 -17.15 -0.49 -0.46
N ASP A 300 -17.59 -0.60 0.78
CA ASP A 300 -16.81 -0.26 1.96
C ASP A 300 -16.11 -1.51 2.51
N PHE A 301 -14.80 -1.38 2.77
CA PHE A 301 -13.98 -2.38 3.43
C PHE A 301 -13.53 -1.83 4.78
N PRO A 302 -14.17 -2.21 5.90
CA PRO A 302 -13.85 -1.68 7.22
C PRO A 302 -12.46 -2.14 7.72
N PRO A 303 -11.91 -1.50 8.76
CA PRO A 303 -10.75 -2.02 9.46
C PRO A 303 -11.03 -3.42 10.04
N ALA A 304 -9.97 -4.22 10.16
CA ALA A 304 -10.00 -5.56 10.75
C ALA A 304 -10.15 -5.53 12.28
#